data_AF-A0AAD1Y122-F1
#
_entry.id   AF-A0AAD1Y122-F1
#
_cell.length_a   1.000
_cell.length_b   1.000
_cell.length_c   1.000
_cell.angle_alpha   90.00
_cell.angle_beta   90.00
_cell.angle_gamma   90.00
#
_symmetry.space_group_name_H-M   'P 1'
#
loop_
_entity.id
_entity.type
_entity.pdbx_description
1 polymer ?
#
loop_
_entity_poly.entity_id
_entity_poly.type
_entity_poly.pdbx_seq_one_letter_code
_entity_poly.pdbx_strand_id
1 'polypeptide(L)'
;MGKGKKQRIQEKKSKKNEEEESEEIKHYHEDELDSEEEKPLSVEQQAYVDFGFNQMEKGELLRLCEETEDMDEIIALTAATDPAVRLKATREMCPCHVKADREEFWQRILSLSTDKDETIRYQVLHNLCDGSPPHLEKKVVDALEVFNRDPNKKIRRAAHKVLGSYLHTGEWNVM
;
A
#
# COMPACT_ATOMS: atom_id res chain seq x y z
N MET A 1 38.45 -64.48 17.87
CA MET A 1 38.41 -63.42 16.82
C MET A 1 38.02 -62.11 17.49
N GLY A 2 39.01 -61.32 17.93
CA GLY A 2 38.78 -60.04 18.58
C GLY A 2 38.71 -58.91 17.55
N LYS A 3 37.58 -58.19 17.49
CA LYS A 3 37.45 -56.96 16.70
C LYS A 3 37.51 -55.77 17.65
N GLY A 4 38.55 -54.95 17.45
CA GLY A 4 38.73 -53.69 18.14
C GLY A 4 38.23 -52.49 17.34
N LYS A 5 37.81 -51.48 18.10
CA LYS A 5 37.82 -50.02 17.85
C LYS A 5 36.92 -49.45 16.73
N LYS A 6 35.98 -48.60 17.14
CA LYS A 6 35.80 -47.23 16.60
C LYS A 6 35.01 -46.33 17.59
N GLN A 7 35.71 -45.26 17.98
CA GLN A 7 35.28 -43.88 18.24
C GLN A 7 33.99 -43.58 19.03
N ARG A 8 34.13 -42.85 20.14
CA ARG A 8 33.19 -41.79 20.54
C ARG A 8 33.91 -40.74 21.40
N ILE A 9 34.08 -39.54 20.85
CA ILE A 9 34.57 -38.36 21.55
C ILE A 9 33.36 -37.74 22.25
N GLN A 10 33.39 -37.69 23.58
CA GLN A 10 32.52 -36.85 24.40
C GLN A 10 33.26 -36.49 25.70
N GLU A 11 33.42 -35.18 25.92
CA GLU A 11 33.16 -34.49 27.19
C GLU A 11 33.90 -34.90 28.48
N LYS A 12 34.76 -34.01 29.02
CA LYS A 12 34.48 -33.15 30.21
C LYS A 12 35.74 -32.69 30.99
N LYS A 13 35.79 -31.37 31.19
CA LYS A 13 36.03 -30.61 32.44
C LYS A 13 37.33 -30.78 33.24
N SER A 14 38.04 -29.66 33.38
CA SER A 14 38.61 -29.15 34.66
C SER A 14 38.74 -27.62 34.50
N LYS A 15 37.97 -26.77 35.23
CA LYS A 15 38.27 -26.22 36.58
C LYS A 15 39.61 -25.44 36.59
N LYS A 16 39.76 -24.19 37.06
CA LYS A 16 38.99 -23.30 37.94
C LYS A 16 39.79 -21.96 38.10
N ASN A 17 39.12 -20.86 38.48
CA ASN A 17 39.63 -19.59 39.07
C ASN A 17 40.38 -18.61 38.12
N GLU A 18 40.17 -17.28 38.12
CA GLU A 18 39.67 -16.25 39.08
C GLU A 18 38.84 -15.19 38.30
N GLU A 19 37.64 -14.74 38.75
CA GLU A 19 37.40 -13.50 39.54
C GLU A 19 37.95 -12.24 38.85
N GLU A 20 37.25 -11.14 38.56
CA GLU A 20 36.04 -10.44 39.02
C GLU A 20 35.74 -9.37 37.94
N GLU A 21 34.47 -9.06 37.60
CA GLU A 21 33.94 -7.68 37.62
C GLU A 21 32.48 -7.60 37.16
N SER A 22 31.66 -7.09 38.07
CA SER A 22 30.41 -6.33 37.90
C SER A 22 29.22 -6.99 37.19
N GLU A 23 28.30 -7.43 38.04
CA GLU A 23 26.86 -7.42 37.80
C GLU A 23 26.37 -6.02 37.42
N GLU A 24 25.70 -5.89 36.28
CA GLU A 24 24.76 -4.79 36.03
C GLU A 24 23.43 -5.40 35.57
N ILE A 25 22.57 -5.67 36.56
CA ILE A 25 21.18 -6.06 36.36
C ILE A 25 20.46 -4.82 35.79
N LYS A 26 20.30 -4.75 34.47
CA LYS A 26 19.38 -3.79 33.86
C LYS A 26 17.97 -4.35 33.97
N HIS A 27 17.31 -3.90 35.04
CA HIS A 27 15.87 -3.84 35.20
C HIS A 27 15.28 -3.14 33.98
N TYR A 28 14.77 -3.92 33.02
CA TYR A 28 13.92 -3.36 31.97
C TYR A 28 12.56 -3.13 32.60
N HIS A 29 12.23 -1.84 32.72
CA HIS A 29 10.94 -1.33 33.12
C HIS A 29 9.84 -1.93 32.24
N GLU A 30 8.98 -2.75 32.85
CA GLU A 30 7.58 -2.86 32.46
C GLU A 30 6.96 -1.51 32.79
N ASP A 31 6.88 -0.57 31.82
CA ASP A 31 6.01 0.62 31.81
C ASP A 31 6.35 1.50 30.58
N GLU A 32 6.29 0.93 29.36
CA GLU A 32 6.04 1.73 28.15
C GLU A 32 4.54 1.63 27.86
N LEU A 33 3.76 2.45 28.57
CA LEU A 33 2.44 2.86 28.10
C LEU A 33 2.67 3.58 26.77
N ASP A 34 2.37 2.90 25.68
CA ASP A 34 2.26 3.43 24.32
C ASP A 34 1.38 4.69 24.40
N SER A 35 2.01 5.87 24.46
CA SER A 35 1.33 7.12 24.16
C SER A 35 1.03 7.05 22.68
N GLU A 36 -0.19 6.67 22.32
CA GLU A 36 -0.68 6.74 20.94
C GLU A 36 -0.57 8.21 20.48
N GLU A 37 0.57 8.59 19.91
CA GLU A 37 0.72 9.85 19.20
C GLU A 37 -0.30 9.81 18.06
N GLU A 38 -1.35 10.64 18.18
CA GLU A 38 -2.34 10.83 17.12
C GLU A 38 -1.60 11.24 15.84
N LYS A 39 -1.41 10.28 14.93
CA LYS A 39 -0.77 10.54 13.65
C LYS A 39 -1.65 11.56 12.89
N PRO A 40 -1.08 12.65 12.36
CA PRO A 40 -1.86 13.64 11.64
C PRO A 40 -2.56 13.00 10.43
N LEU A 41 -3.80 13.43 10.19
CA LEU A 41 -4.59 13.01 9.03
C LEU A 41 -3.86 13.37 7.73
N SER A 42 -3.99 12.53 6.70
CA SER A 42 -3.58 12.90 5.34
C SER A 42 -4.45 14.05 4.82
N VAL A 43 -3.99 14.75 3.78
CA VAL A 43 -4.73 15.86 3.17
C VAL A 43 -6.14 15.43 2.75
N GLU A 44 -6.29 14.23 2.19
CA GLU A 44 -7.58 13.71 1.73
C GLU A 44 -8.45 13.20 2.88
N GLN A 45 -7.84 12.70 3.96
CA GLN A 45 -8.58 12.36 5.17
C GLN A 45 -9.11 13.62 5.87
N GLN A 46 -8.32 14.70 5.87
CA GLN A 46 -8.77 15.99 6.37
C GLN A 46 -9.89 16.54 5.49
N ALA A 47 -9.75 16.52 4.16
CA ALA A 47 -10.81 16.94 3.25
C ALA A 47 -12.11 16.13 3.45
N TYR A 48 -12.01 14.81 3.65
CA TYR A 48 -13.17 13.96 3.95
C TYR A 48 -13.91 14.40 5.21
N VAL A 49 -13.19 14.87 6.24
CA VAL A 49 -13.78 15.44 7.46
C VAL A 49 -14.34 16.84 7.20
N ASP A 50 -13.66 17.68 6.44
CA ASP A 50 -14.06 19.05 6.13
C ASP A 50 -15.37 19.10 5.33
N PHE A 51 -15.58 18.15 4.41
CA PHE A 51 -16.84 17.96 3.70
C PHE A 51 -17.95 17.31 4.56
N GLY A 52 -17.64 16.87 5.79
CA GLY A 52 -18.59 16.25 6.71
C GLY A 52 -18.95 14.79 6.36
N PHE A 53 -18.20 14.14 5.47
CA PHE A 53 -18.47 12.77 5.01
C PHE A 53 -18.29 11.72 6.11
N ASN A 54 -17.56 12.05 7.18
CA ASN A 54 -17.43 11.21 8.37
C ASN A 54 -18.72 11.09 9.19
N GLN A 55 -19.71 11.95 8.94
CA GLN A 55 -21.01 11.93 9.61
C GLN A 55 -22.13 11.33 8.73
N MET A 56 -21.81 10.95 7.49
CA MET A 56 -22.79 10.43 6.53
C MET A 56 -22.83 8.89 6.56
N GLU A 57 -23.99 8.34 6.28
CA GLU A 57 -24.14 6.90 6.14
C GLU A 57 -23.54 6.40 4.83
N LYS A 58 -23.09 5.15 4.82
CA LYS A 58 -22.49 4.51 3.62
C LYS A 58 -23.36 4.66 2.37
N GLY A 59 -24.68 4.49 2.50
CA GLY A 59 -25.61 4.59 1.37
C GLY A 59 -25.64 6.00 0.76
N GLU A 60 -25.51 7.03 1.59
CA GLU A 60 -25.47 8.42 1.16
C GLU A 60 -24.15 8.74 0.45
N LEU A 61 -23.03 8.24 1.00
CA LEU A 61 -21.71 8.40 0.39
C LEU A 61 -21.62 7.73 -0.98
N LEU A 62 -22.18 6.52 -1.13
CA LEU A 62 -22.20 5.82 -2.41
C LEU A 62 -23.03 6.57 -3.45
N ARG A 63 -24.18 7.13 -3.05
CA ARG A 63 -25.02 7.96 -3.92
C ARG A 63 -24.28 9.24 -4.30
N LEU A 64 -23.62 9.89 -3.33
CA LEU A 64 -22.85 11.11 -3.58
C LEU A 64 -21.73 10.87 -4.59
N CYS A 65 -21.01 9.74 -4.51
CA CYS A 65 -20.01 9.39 -5.52
C CYS A 65 -20.60 9.40 -6.94
N GLU A 66 -21.87 9.02 -7.13
CA GLU A 66 -22.52 8.96 -8.46
C GLU A 66 -23.05 10.30 -8.94
N GLU A 67 -23.46 11.16 -8.00
CA GLU A 67 -24.18 12.39 -8.29
C GLU A 67 -23.26 13.61 -8.36
N THR A 68 -22.14 13.61 -7.63
CA THR A 68 -21.25 14.77 -7.60
C THR A 68 -20.42 14.89 -8.87
N GLU A 69 -20.36 16.11 -9.40
CA GLU A 69 -19.42 16.50 -10.46
C GLU A 69 -18.20 17.23 -9.88
N ASP A 70 -18.18 17.47 -8.56
CA ASP A 70 -17.06 18.10 -7.89
C ASP A 70 -15.95 17.07 -7.66
N MET A 71 -14.89 17.23 -8.43
CA MET A 71 -13.70 16.39 -8.34
C MET A 71 -13.01 16.44 -6.98
N ASP A 72 -13.09 17.56 -6.24
CA ASP A 72 -12.48 17.66 -4.91
C ASP A 72 -13.27 16.83 -3.89
N GLU A 73 -14.60 16.77 -4.03
CA GLU A 73 -15.45 15.84 -3.28
C GLU A 73 -15.13 14.38 -3.62
N ILE A 74 -14.98 14.05 -4.91
CA ILE A 74 -14.61 12.69 -5.36
C ILE A 74 -13.26 12.28 -4.77
N ILE A 75 -12.26 13.17 -4.83
CA ILE A 75 -10.93 12.92 -4.24
C ILE A 75 -11.06 12.68 -2.74
N ALA A 76 -11.81 13.50 -2.01
CA ALA A 76 -12.05 13.31 -0.59
C ALA A 76 -12.74 11.96 -0.29
N LEU A 77 -13.76 11.56 -1.06
CA LEU A 77 -14.47 10.28 -0.91
C LEU A 77 -13.55 9.06 -1.05
N THR A 78 -12.44 9.17 -1.77
CA THR A 78 -11.43 8.09 -1.82
C THR A 78 -10.69 7.88 -0.49
N ALA A 79 -10.86 8.74 0.52
CA ALA A 79 -10.34 8.55 1.88
C ALA A 79 -11.33 7.86 2.83
N ALA A 80 -12.52 7.48 2.35
CA ALA A 80 -13.54 6.81 3.15
C ALA A 80 -13.00 5.55 3.84
N THR A 81 -13.50 5.27 5.06
CA THR A 81 -13.12 4.05 5.79
C THR A 81 -13.65 2.79 5.10
N ASP A 82 -14.86 2.87 4.52
CA ASP A 82 -15.47 1.75 3.81
C ASP A 82 -14.83 1.56 2.40
N PRO A 83 -14.32 0.36 2.09
CA PRO A 83 -13.65 0.11 0.82
C PRO A 83 -14.59 0.21 -0.39
N ALA A 84 -15.91 -0.01 -0.23
CA ALA A 84 -16.84 0.12 -1.34
C ALA A 84 -17.02 1.58 -1.76
N VAL A 85 -17.05 2.50 -0.78
CA VAL A 85 -17.07 3.95 -1.05
C VAL A 85 -15.78 4.38 -1.75
N ARG A 86 -14.61 3.98 -1.21
CA ARG A 86 -13.32 4.29 -1.85
C ARG A 86 -13.24 3.76 -3.27
N LEU A 87 -13.64 2.51 -3.50
CA LEU A 87 -13.65 1.90 -4.82
C LEU A 87 -14.56 2.65 -5.79
N LYS A 88 -15.76 3.04 -5.33
CA LYS A 88 -16.70 3.79 -6.14
C LYS A 88 -16.13 5.15 -6.54
N ALA A 89 -15.63 5.93 -5.59
CA ALA A 89 -14.96 7.20 -5.88
C ALA A 89 -13.75 7.03 -6.83
N THR A 90 -12.93 6.00 -6.63
CA THR A 90 -11.76 5.71 -7.51
C THR A 90 -12.17 5.39 -8.95
N ARG A 91 -13.37 4.81 -9.17
CA ARG A 91 -13.91 4.58 -10.52
C ARG A 91 -14.36 5.86 -11.21
N GLU A 92 -14.96 6.76 -10.46
CA GLU A 92 -15.35 8.08 -11.00
C GLU A 92 -14.11 8.89 -11.38
N MET A 93 -12.98 8.62 -10.71
CA MET A 93 -11.65 9.08 -11.10
C MET A 93 -11.01 8.31 -12.28
N CYS A 94 -11.76 7.63 -13.13
CA CYS A 94 -11.19 7.05 -14.35
C CYS A 94 -10.88 8.15 -15.37
N PRO A 95 -9.70 8.19 -16.02
CA PRO A 95 -9.42 9.16 -17.09
C PRO A 95 -10.43 9.08 -18.25
N CYS A 96 -10.99 7.90 -18.48
CA CYS A 96 -12.11 7.67 -19.39
C CYS A 96 -13.35 8.55 -19.10
N HIS A 97 -13.56 8.92 -17.83
CA HIS A 97 -14.66 9.79 -17.37
C HIS A 97 -14.20 11.25 -17.25
N VAL A 98 -13.06 11.51 -16.59
CA VAL A 98 -12.64 12.86 -16.20
C VAL A 98 -12.06 13.69 -17.36
N LYS A 99 -11.35 13.06 -18.31
CA LYS A 99 -10.76 13.72 -19.50
C LYS A 99 -9.98 15.02 -19.23
N ALA A 100 -9.47 15.19 -18.02
CA ALA A 100 -8.72 16.36 -17.57
C ALA A 100 -7.45 15.93 -16.85
N ASP A 101 -6.37 16.67 -17.07
CA ASP A 101 -5.08 16.42 -16.45
C ASP A 101 -4.94 17.25 -15.17
N ARG A 102 -5.27 16.63 -14.03
CA ARG A 102 -5.22 17.27 -12.70
C ARG A 102 -4.17 16.60 -11.83
N GLU A 103 -3.21 17.36 -11.30
CA GLU A 103 -2.14 16.79 -10.49
C GLU A 103 -2.66 16.16 -9.18
N GLU A 104 -3.62 16.80 -8.48
CA GLU A 104 -4.16 16.26 -7.22
C GLU A 104 -4.82 14.89 -7.42
N PHE A 105 -5.51 14.75 -8.54
CA PHE A 105 -6.14 13.51 -8.98
C PHE A 105 -5.09 12.39 -9.15
N TRP A 106 -4.01 12.66 -9.87
CA TRP A 106 -2.98 11.65 -10.14
C TRP A 106 -2.19 11.29 -8.90
N GLN A 107 -1.87 12.29 -8.07
CA GLN A 107 -1.26 12.06 -6.76
C GLN A 107 -2.13 11.14 -5.92
N ARG A 108 -3.45 11.37 -5.92
CA ARG A 108 -4.35 10.53 -5.15
C ARG A 108 -4.41 9.10 -5.70
N ILE A 109 -4.58 8.91 -7.01
CA ILE A 109 -4.57 7.59 -7.66
C ILE A 109 -3.28 6.83 -7.33
N LEU A 110 -2.13 7.48 -7.41
CA LEU A 110 -0.84 6.86 -7.08
C LEU A 110 -0.75 6.46 -5.60
N SER A 111 -1.27 7.27 -4.67
CA SER A 111 -1.28 6.92 -3.24
C SER A 111 -2.10 5.65 -2.95
N LEU A 112 -3.19 5.43 -3.69
CA LEU A 112 -4.07 4.26 -3.57
C LEU A 112 -3.46 2.97 -4.14
N SER A 113 -2.30 3.03 -4.80
CA SER A 113 -1.58 1.85 -5.29
C SER A 113 -1.23 0.85 -4.19
N THR A 114 -1.22 1.31 -2.93
CA THR A 114 -0.94 0.49 -1.74
C THR A 114 -2.18 0.28 -0.85
N ASP A 115 -3.39 0.54 -1.35
CA ASP A 115 -4.62 0.33 -0.58
C ASP A 115 -4.70 -1.13 -0.09
N LYS A 116 -5.25 -1.32 1.11
CA LYS A 116 -5.44 -2.63 1.72
C LYS A 116 -6.37 -3.51 0.86
N ASP A 117 -7.35 -2.90 0.21
CA ASP A 117 -8.31 -3.60 -0.63
C ASP A 117 -7.75 -3.82 -2.05
N GLU A 118 -7.71 -5.08 -2.47
CA GLU A 118 -7.20 -5.49 -3.78
C GLU A 118 -8.05 -5.01 -4.96
N THR A 119 -9.35 -4.78 -4.76
CA THR A 119 -10.22 -4.28 -5.82
C THR A 119 -9.91 -2.81 -6.14
N ILE A 120 -9.55 -2.02 -5.12
CA ILE A 120 -9.08 -0.65 -5.26
C ILE A 120 -7.72 -0.62 -5.97
N ARG A 121 -6.76 -1.44 -5.52
CA ARG A 121 -5.45 -1.53 -6.18
C ARG A 121 -5.57 -1.92 -7.66
N TYR A 122 -6.48 -2.85 -7.99
CA TYR A 122 -6.76 -3.20 -9.38
C TYR A 122 -7.37 -2.03 -10.17
N GLN A 123 -8.27 -1.26 -9.56
CA GLN A 123 -8.83 -0.06 -10.18
C GLN A 123 -7.76 1.02 -10.42
N VAL A 124 -6.83 1.20 -9.49
CA VAL A 124 -5.69 2.13 -9.65
C VAL A 124 -4.83 1.70 -10.83
N LEU A 125 -4.48 0.42 -10.93
CA LEU A 125 -3.75 -0.12 -12.08
C LEU A 125 -4.46 0.20 -13.40
N HIS A 126 -5.78 0.00 -13.46
CA HIS A 126 -6.59 0.36 -14.62
C HIS A 126 -6.48 1.85 -14.93
N ASN A 127 -6.77 2.73 -13.96
CA ASN A 127 -6.74 4.19 -14.18
C ASN A 127 -5.38 4.68 -14.67
N LEU A 128 -4.27 4.12 -14.15
CA LEU A 128 -2.92 4.48 -14.60
C LEU A 128 -2.62 4.03 -16.04
N CYS A 129 -3.29 3.00 -16.54
CA CYS A 129 -3.06 2.40 -17.86
C CYS A 129 -4.19 2.72 -18.86
N ASP A 130 -5.07 3.65 -18.54
CA ASP A 130 -6.25 4.02 -19.34
C ASP A 130 -6.22 5.51 -19.74
N GLY A 131 -5.02 6.05 -20.01
CA GLY A 131 -4.83 7.41 -20.50
C GLY A 131 -4.05 8.33 -19.59
N SER A 132 -3.13 7.81 -18.76
CA SER A 132 -2.21 8.68 -18.03
C SER A 132 -1.38 9.53 -18.99
N PRO A 133 -1.20 10.82 -18.70
CA PRO A 133 -0.43 11.74 -19.53
C PRO A 133 1.07 11.38 -19.55
N PRO A 134 1.80 11.72 -20.63
CA PRO A 134 3.21 11.34 -20.77
C PRO A 134 4.13 11.84 -19.66
N HIS A 135 3.84 13.00 -19.06
CA HIS A 135 4.68 13.55 -18.00
C HIS A 135 4.67 12.70 -16.71
N LEU A 136 3.73 11.76 -16.56
CA LEU A 136 3.66 10.82 -15.45
C LEU A 136 4.33 9.48 -15.72
N GLU A 137 4.88 9.24 -16.92
CA GLU A 137 5.45 7.97 -17.35
C GLU A 137 6.29 7.30 -16.26
N LYS A 138 7.26 8.03 -15.69
CA LYS A 138 8.13 7.49 -14.63
C LYS A 138 7.31 7.02 -13.42
N LYS A 139 6.37 7.82 -12.92
CA LYS A 139 5.53 7.48 -11.76
C LYS A 139 4.65 6.25 -12.06
N VAL A 140 4.12 6.16 -13.28
CA VAL A 140 3.30 5.02 -13.73
C VAL A 140 4.12 3.75 -13.80
N VAL A 141 5.33 3.80 -14.39
CA VAL A 141 6.23 2.64 -14.47
C VAL A 141 6.66 2.19 -13.07
N ASP A 142 7.02 3.12 -12.17
CA ASP A 142 7.35 2.81 -10.78
C ASP A 142 6.17 2.08 -10.08
N ALA A 143 4.92 2.53 -10.29
CA ALA A 143 3.72 1.87 -9.76
C ALA A 143 3.48 0.49 -10.39
N LEU A 144 3.69 0.34 -11.69
CA LEU A 144 3.58 -0.96 -12.39
C LEU A 144 4.56 -1.99 -11.84
N GLU A 145 5.78 -1.59 -11.47
CA GLU A 145 6.75 -2.48 -10.84
C GLU A 145 6.29 -2.97 -9.46
N VAL A 146 5.60 -2.11 -8.70
CA VAL A 146 4.96 -2.50 -7.43
C VAL A 146 3.84 -3.49 -7.70
N PHE A 147 2.94 -3.19 -8.65
CA PHE A 147 1.83 -4.08 -9.00
C PHE A 147 2.28 -5.44 -9.56
N ASN A 148 3.42 -5.48 -10.26
CA ASN A 148 4.01 -6.74 -10.74
C ASN A 148 4.44 -7.69 -9.61
N ARG A 149 4.50 -7.17 -8.36
CA ARG A 149 4.80 -7.91 -7.13
C ARG A 149 3.61 -7.96 -6.15
N ASP A 150 2.44 -7.47 -6.55
CA ASP A 150 1.22 -7.43 -5.71
C ASP A 150 0.87 -8.82 -5.14
N PRO A 151 0.34 -8.96 -3.91
CA PRO A 151 -0.13 -10.24 -3.39
C PRO A 151 -1.20 -10.91 -4.26
N ASN A 152 -2.05 -10.11 -4.91
CA ASN A 152 -3.13 -10.58 -5.77
C ASN A 152 -2.61 -10.98 -7.16
N LYS A 153 -2.89 -12.23 -7.53
CA LYS A 153 -2.43 -12.81 -8.81
C LYS A 153 -3.00 -12.11 -10.04
N LYS A 154 -4.21 -11.55 -9.96
CA LYS A 154 -4.85 -10.85 -11.08
C LYS A 154 -4.13 -9.53 -11.36
N ILE A 155 -3.83 -8.76 -10.30
CA ILE A 155 -3.08 -7.51 -10.39
C ILE A 155 -1.69 -7.76 -10.99
N ARG A 156 -0.93 -8.73 -10.43
CA ARG A 156 0.40 -9.06 -10.97
C ARG A 156 0.39 -9.40 -12.45
N ARG A 157 -0.57 -10.21 -12.89
CA ARG A 157 -0.68 -10.62 -14.30
C ARG A 157 -1.00 -9.44 -15.22
N ALA A 158 -1.90 -8.55 -14.79
CA ALA A 158 -2.25 -7.37 -15.55
C ALA A 158 -1.04 -6.42 -15.66
N ALA A 159 -0.37 -6.12 -14.55
CA ALA A 159 0.84 -5.30 -14.54
C ALA A 159 1.98 -5.90 -15.39
N HIS A 160 2.18 -7.22 -15.31
CA HIS A 160 3.17 -7.91 -16.15
C HIS A 160 2.89 -7.74 -17.64
N LYS A 161 1.60 -7.82 -18.06
CA LYS A 161 1.20 -7.60 -19.46
C LYS A 161 1.51 -6.17 -19.89
N VAL A 162 1.15 -5.18 -19.07
CA VAL A 162 1.39 -3.75 -19.38
C VAL A 162 2.89 -3.47 -19.46
N LEU A 163 3.69 -3.95 -18.50
CA LEU A 163 5.16 -3.82 -18.55
C LEU A 163 5.75 -4.48 -19.79
N GLY A 164 5.24 -5.64 -20.20
CA GLY A 164 5.66 -6.29 -21.44
C GLY A 164 5.39 -5.44 -22.68
N SER A 165 4.23 -4.78 -22.75
CA SER A 165 3.91 -3.81 -23.80
C SER A 165 4.88 -2.62 -23.75
N TYR A 166 5.01 -1.98 -22.60
CA TYR A 166 5.87 -0.81 -22.40
C TYR A 166 7.34 -1.09 -22.80
N LEU A 167 7.90 -2.23 -22.40
CA LEU A 167 9.27 -2.61 -22.75
C LEU A 167 9.47 -2.85 -24.26
N HIS A 168 8.42 -3.18 -25.00
CA HIS A 168 8.48 -3.45 -26.43
C HIS A 168 8.15 -2.23 -27.30
N THR A 169 7.16 -1.43 -26.90
CA THR A 169 6.60 -0.34 -27.71
C THR A 169 6.76 1.04 -27.09
N GLY A 170 7.06 1.14 -25.80
CA GLY A 170 6.99 2.37 -25.02
C GLY A 170 5.58 2.74 -24.57
N GLU A 171 4.56 1.93 -24.88
CA GLU A 171 3.15 2.22 -24.55
C GLU A 171 2.68 1.47 -23.30
N TRP A 172 2.19 2.21 -22.31
CA TRP A 172 1.57 1.67 -21.09
C TRP A 172 0.04 1.82 -21.05
N ASN A 173 -0.53 2.72 -21.86
CA ASN A 173 -1.97 2.94 -21.93
C ASN A 173 -2.66 1.86 -22.79
N VAL A 174 -2.67 0.62 -22.31
CA VAL A 174 -3.05 -0.58 -23.07
C VAL A 174 -4.04 -1.50 -22.35
N MET A 175 -4.68 -0.99 -21.29
CA MET A 175 -5.72 -1.71 -20.54
C MET A 175 -7.12 -1.43 -21.05
#